data_AF-A0A447P3Q1-F1
#
_entry.id   AF-A0A447P3Q1-F1
#
_cell.length_a   1.000
_cell.length_b   1.000
_cell.length_c   1.000
_cell.angle_alpha   90.00
_cell.angle_beta   90.00
_cell.angle_gamma   90.00
#
_symmetry.space_group_name_H-M   'P 1'
#
loop_
_entity.id
_entity.type
_entity.pdbx_description
1 polymer ?
#
loop_
_entity_poly.entity_id
_entity_poly.type
_entity_poly.pdbx_seq_one_letter_code
_entity_poly.pdbx_strand_id
1 'polypeptide(L)'
;MNPKRYARICEMLARRQPDLTVCMEQVHKPHNVSAIIRTADAVGVHEVHAIWPGSRMRTMASAAAGSNSWVQVKTHRTIGDAVAHLKGRGMQILATHLSDKAVDFREIDYTRPTCILMGQEKTVLLRKH
;
A
#
# COMPACT_ATOMS: atom_id res chain seq x y z
N MET A 1 15.61 -26.04 9.36
CA MET A 1 14.45 -25.14 9.56
C MET A 1 13.46 -25.84 10.48
N ASN A 2 12.98 -25.20 11.55
CA ASN A 2 12.04 -25.82 12.50
C ASN A 2 10.68 -26.10 11.81
N PRO A 3 10.11 -27.32 11.90
CA PRO A 3 8.81 -27.66 11.30
C PRO A 3 7.68 -26.70 11.69
N LYS A 4 7.64 -26.25 12.95
CA LYS A 4 6.64 -25.26 13.42
C LYS A 4 6.80 -23.91 12.73
N ARG A 5 8.06 -23.51 12.46
CA ARG A 5 8.36 -22.25 11.74
C ARG A 5 7.97 -22.36 10.27
N TYR A 6 8.25 -23.50 9.63
CA TYR A 6 7.86 -23.74 8.24
C TYR A 6 6.34 -23.71 8.06
N ALA A 7 5.59 -24.44 8.91
CA ALA A 7 4.12 -24.45 8.86
C ALA A 7 3.53 -23.04 8.99
N ARG A 8 4.06 -22.22 9.90
CA ARG A 8 3.63 -20.82 10.07
C ARG A 8 3.90 -19.95 8.82
N ILE A 9 5.03 -20.17 8.14
CA ILE A 9 5.33 -19.45 6.89
C ILE A 9 4.35 -19.87 5.79
N CYS A 10 4.07 -21.17 5.64
CA CYS A 10 3.10 -21.67 4.67
C CYS A 10 1.70 -21.11 4.93
N GLU A 11 1.25 -21.10 6.19
CA GLU A 11 -0.05 -20.54 6.58
C GLU A 11 -0.14 -19.04 6.24
N MET A 12 0.91 -18.27 6.52
CA MET A 12 0.97 -16.84 6.21
C MET A 12 0.96 -16.59 4.69
N LEU A 13 1.72 -17.36 3.91
CA LEU A 13 1.78 -17.23 2.45
C LEU A 13 0.44 -17.58 1.80
N ALA A 14 -0.27 -18.59 2.31
CA ALA A 14 -1.58 -19.00 1.81
C ALA A 14 -2.67 -17.93 2.02
N ARG A 15 -2.44 -16.95 2.92
CA ARG A 15 -3.36 -15.84 3.20
C ARG A 15 -2.97 -14.53 2.52
N ARG A 16 -1.96 -14.54 1.65
CA ARG A 16 -1.57 -13.33 0.91
C ARG A 16 -2.61 -12.98 -0.15
N GLN A 17 -2.81 -11.68 -0.33
CA GLN A 17 -3.74 -11.10 -1.29
C GLN A 17 -2.92 -10.40 -2.39
N PRO A 18 -2.64 -11.08 -3.52
CA PRO A 18 -1.81 -10.51 -4.59
C PRO A 18 -2.50 -9.37 -5.35
N ASP A 19 -3.81 -9.28 -5.18
CA ASP A 19 -4.74 -8.38 -5.82
C ASP A 19 -5.22 -7.24 -4.90
N LEU A 20 -4.75 -7.18 -3.65
CA LEU A 20 -4.92 -6.03 -2.76
C LEU A 20 -3.58 -5.32 -2.54
N THR A 21 -3.55 -4.00 -2.70
CA THR A 21 -2.37 -3.19 -2.39
C THR A 21 -2.72 -1.78 -1.93
N VAL A 22 -1.71 -1.10 -1.38
CA VAL A 22 -1.77 0.31 -0.97
C VAL A 22 -0.70 1.08 -1.72
N CYS A 23 -1.06 2.24 -2.25
CA CYS A 23 -0.13 3.20 -2.84
C CYS A 23 -0.05 4.45 -1.96
N MET A 24 1.17 4.80 -1.54
CA MET A 24 1.44 5.95 -0.69
C MET A 24 2.03 7.08 -1.52
N GLU A 25 1.39 8.24 -1.52
CA GLU A 25 1.94 9.44 -2.14
C GLU A 25 2.50 10.40 -1.09
N GLN A 26 3.82 10.66 -1.15
CA GLN A 26 4.50 11.69 -0.36
C GLN A 26 4.19 11.66 1.15
N VAL A 27 4.17 10.47 1.76
CA VAL A 27 3.92 10.32 3.21
C VAL A 27 5.11 10.85 4.00
N HIS A 28 5.04 12.11 4.47
CA HIS A 28 6.17 12.83 5.07
C HIS A 28 6.69 12.31 6.41
N LYS A 29 5.94 11.43 7.07
CA LYS A 29 6.24 10.94 8.41
C LYS A 29 6.67 9.46 8.35
N PRO A 30 7.93 9.12 8.67
CA PRO A 30 8.41 7.73 8.63
C PRO A 30 7.62 6.74 9.49
N HIS A 31 7.02 7.21 10.59
CA HIS A 31 6.15 6.37 11.43
C HIS A 31 4.85 5.98 10.72
N ASN A 32 4.28 6.86 9.89
CA ASN A 32 3.08 6.54 9.08
C ASN A 32 3.41 5.45 8.08
N VAL A 33 4.55 5.55 7.39
CA VAL A 33 5.00 4.51 6.44
C VAL A 33 5.17 3.17 7.15
N SER A 34 5.81 3.16 8.31
CA SER A 34 6.00 1.93 9.10
C SER A 34 4.66 1.33 9.56
N ALA A 35 3.71 2.16 9.98
CA ALA A 35 2.38 1.73 10.38
C ALA A 35 1.60 1.13 9.19
N ILE A 36 1.69 1.74 8.01
CA ILE A 36 1.07 1.23 6.78
C ILE A 36 1.66 -0.13 6.40
N ILE A 37 2.99 -0.28 6.43
CA ILE A 37 3.65 -1.56 6.12
C ILE A 37 3.23 -2.66 7.10
N ARG A 38 3.17 -2.37 8.41
CA ARG A 38 2.69 -3.33 9.42
C ARG A 38 1.22 -3.72 9.20
N THR A 39 0.39 -2.75 8.83
CA THR A 39 -1.03 -3.00 8.53
C THR A 39 -1.16 -3.85 7.28
N ALA A 40 -0.40 -3.56 6.22
CA ALA A 40 -0.33 -4.34 5.00
C ALA A 40 0.03 -5.81 5.27
N ASP A 41 1.07 -6.05 6.08
CA ASP A 41 1.48 -7.41 6.48
C ASP A 41 0.35 -8.16 7.21
N ALA A 42 -0.31 -7.47 8.15
CA ALA A 42 -1.39 -8.02 8.96
C ALA A 42 -2.64 -8.40 8.15
N VAL A 43 -2.95 -7.64 7.08
CA VAL A 43 -4.10 -7.92 6.20
C VAL A 43 -3.74 -8.75 4.96
N GLY A 44 -2.50 -9.23 4.87
CA GLY A 44 -2.08 -10.13 3.78
C GLY A 44 -1.61 -9.45 2.51
N VAL A 45 -1.42 -8.13 2.51
CA VAL A 45 -0.80 -7.42 1.38
C VAL A 45 0.70 -7.75 1.35
N HIS A 46 1.18 -8.20 0.20
CA HIS A 46 2.58 -8.64 0.00
C HIS A 46 3.45 -7.58 -0.69
N GLU A 47 2.85 -6.61 -1.36
CA GLU A 47 3.53 -5.51 -2.04
C GLU A 47 2.76 -4.21 -1.79
N VAL A 48 3.46 -3.15 -1.40
CA VAL A 48 2.96 -1.78 -1.31
C VAL A 48 3.73 -0.89 -2.27
N HIS A 49 3.08 0.18 -2.73
CA HIS A 49 3.67 1.15 -3.65
C HIS A 49 3.95 2.48 -2.94
N ALA A 50 5.05 3.14 -3.29
CA ALA A 50 5.43 4.41 -2.66
C ALA A 50 6.01 5.40 -3.68
N ILE A 51 5.57 6.66 -3.56
CA ILE A 51 6.23 7.83 -4.14
C ILE A 51 6.85 8.60 -2.98
N TRP A 52 8.18 8.62 -2.91
CA TRP A 52 8.90 9.26 -1.81
C TRP A 52 9.08 10.76 -2.07
N PRO A 53 8.93 11.62 -1.05
CA PRO A 53 9.28 13.03 -1.16
C PRO A 53 10.81 13.25 -1.19
N GLY A 54 11.61 12.24 -0.86
CA GLY A 54 13.08 12.27 -0.93
C GLY A 54 13.75 10.96 -0.52
N SER A 55 15.05 10.84 -0.79
CA SER A 55 15.83 9.60 -0.61
C SER A 55 15.94 9.14 0.85
N ARG A 56 16.03 10.07 1.81
CA ARG A 56 16.13 9.78 3.25
C ARG A 56 14.93 8.98 3.78
N MET A 57 13.75 9.22 3.22
CA MET A 57 12.52 8.57 3.66
C MET A 57 12.45 7.10 3.28
N ARG A 58 12.93 6.77 2.08
CA ARG A 58 13.06 5.39 1.59
C ARG A 58 13.89 4.53 2.55
N THR A 59 15.00 5.07 3.05
CA THR A 59 15.87 4.35 3.99
C THR A 59 15.22 4.13 5.35
N MET A 60 14.42 5.08 5.85
CA MET A 60 13.72 4.93 7.14
C MET A 60 12.56 3.95 7.06
N ALA A 61 11.88 3.84 5.91
CA ALA A 61 10.87 2.81 5.68
C ALA A 61 11.45 1.40 5.80
N SER A 62 12.69 1.19 5.33
CA SER A 62 13.43 -0.07 5.48
C SER A 62 13.72 -0.47 6.94
N ALA A 63 13.53 0.43 7.91
CA ALA A 63 13.69 0.14 9.34
C ALA A 63 12.40 -0.37 10.02
N ALA A 64 11.28 -0.52 9.30
CA ALA A 64 10.04 -1.06 9.86
C ALA A 64 10.27 -2.49 10.38
N ALA A 65 10.34 -2.60 11.71
CA ALA A 65 10.66 -3.79 12.49
C ALA A 65 9.99 -5.09 11.97
N GLY A 66 10.75 -5.91 11.24
CA GLY A 66 10.39 -7.29 10.86
C GLY A 66 9.45 -7.45 9.66
N SER A 67 8.48 -6.55 9.45
CA SER A 67 7.51 -6.66 8.34
C SER A 67 8.11 -6.41 6.96
N ASN A 68 9.25 -5.70 6.88
CA ASN A 68 9.97 -5.52 5.61
C ASN A 68 10.52 -6.82 5.01
N SER A 69 10.60 -7.89 5.79
CA SER A 69 10.95 -9.22 5.26
C SER A 69 9.80 -9.86 4.48
N TRP A 70 8.57 -9.36 4.61
CA TRP A 70 7.36 -10.00 4.08
C TRP A 70 6.52 -9.10 3.18
N VAL A 71 6.69 -7.79 3.27
CA VAL A 71 6.02 -6.80 2.44
C VAL A 71 7.07 -6.06 1.62
N GLN A 72 6.96 -6.16 0.29
CA GLN A 72 7.85 -5.45 -0.62
C GLN A 72 7.37 -4.01 -0.81
N VAL A 73 8.30 -3.05 -0.85
CA VAL A 73 7.98 -1.65 -1.14
C VAL A 73 8.46 -1.30 -2.54
N LYS A 74 7.54 -1.23 -3.50
CA LYS A 74 7.81 -0.82 -4.87
C LYS A 74 7.78 0.69 -5.00
N THR A 75 8.94 1.26 -5.32
CA THR A 75 9.09 2.70 -5.49
C THR A 75 8.76 3.13 -6.91
N HIS A 76 7.94 4.18 -7.05
CA HIS A 76 7.64 4.83 -8.33
C HIS A 76 8.21 6.26 -8.35
N ARG A 77 8.48 6.79 -9.55
CA ARG A 77 9.00 8.15 -9.70
C ARG A 77 7.90 9.19 -9.51
N THR A 78 6.74 8.96 -10.10
CA THR A 78 5.58 9.85 -10.01
C THR A 78 4.31 9.08 -9.67
N ILE A 79 3.27 9.80 -9.24
CA ILE A 79 1.94 9.21 -9.04
C ILE A 79 1.35 8.68 -10.35
N GLY A 80 1.64 9.34 -11.48
CA GLY A 80 1.23 8.89 -12.81
C GLY A 80 1.80 7.52 -13.16
N ASP A 81 3.08 7.28 -12.87
CA ASP A 81 3.74 5.99 -13.10
C ASP A 81 3.11 4.89 -12.24
N ALA A 82 2.83 5.20 -10.96
CA ALA A 82 2.21 4.25 -10.05
C ALA A 82 0.80 3.87 -10.50
N VAL A 83 -0.02 4.88 -10.85
CA VAL A 83 -1.39 4.69 -11.36
C VAL A 83 -1.38 3.91 -12.67
N ALA A 84 -0.50 4.23 -13.61
CA ALA A 84 -0.37 3.52 -14.88
C ALA A 84 0.03 2.05 -14.66
N HIS A 85 0.98 1.80 -13.76
CA HIS A 85 1.39 0.45 -13.39
C HIS A 85 0.23 -0.38 -12.81
N LEU A 86 -0.54 0.20 -11.91
CA LEU A 86 -1.67 -0.45 -11.23
C LEU A 86 -2.86 -0.67 -12.15
N LYS A 87 -3.19 0.31 -13.00
CA LYS A 87 -4.21 0.14 -14.04
C LYS A 87 -3.81 -0.94 -15.04
N GLY A 88 -2.53 -1.02 -15.42
CA GLY A 88 -2.00 -2.08 -16.27
C GLY A 88 -2.13 -3.48 -15.67
N ARG A 89 -2.26 -3.60 -14.34
CA ARG A 89 -2.57 -4.84 -13.61
C ARG A 89 -4.08 -5.12 -13.49
N GLY A 90 -4.93 -4.30 -14.12
CA GLY A 90 -6.39 -4.43 -14.05
C GLY A 90 -6.99 -4.05 -12.70
N MET A 91 -6.26 -3.27 -11.88
CA MET A 91 -6.72 -2.91 -10.54
C MET A 91 -7.65 -1.68 -10.59
N GLN A 92 -8.73 -1.72 -9.82
CA GLN A 92 -9.45 -0.50 -9.46
C GLN A 92 -8.59 0.35 -8.52
N ILE A 93 -8.62 1.66 -8.69
CA ILE A 93 -7.81 2.60 -7.89
C ILE A 93 -8.77 3.48 -7.10
N LEU A 94 -8.66 3.38 -5.78
CA LEU A 94 -9.52 4.08 -4.83
C LEU A 94 -8.72 5.21 -4.19
N ALA A 95 -9.04 6.46 -4.52
CA ALA A 95 -8.42 7.61 -3.89
C ALA A 95 -9.25 8.08 -2.70
N THR A 96 -8.61 8.25 -1.54
CA THR A 96 -9.26 8.85 -0.38
C THR A 96 -9.51 10.34 -0.66
N HIS A 97 -10.78 10.74 -0.74
CA HIS A 97 -11.19 12.12 -1.02
C HIS A 97 -12.12 12.62 0.09
N LEU A 98 -11.78 13.76 0.71
CA LEU A 98 -12.63 14.45 1.68
C LEU A 98 -13.65 15.31 0.94
N SER A 99 -14.72 14.71 0.42
CA SER A 99 -15.87 15.44 -0.12
C SER A 99 -17.15 14.67 0.09
N ASP A 100 -18.24 15.41 0.21
CA ASP A 100 -19.61 14.90 0.31
C ASP A 100 -20.06 14.06 -0.90
N LYS A 101 -19.27 14.02 -1.99
CA LYS A 101 -19.48 13.16 -3.15
C LYS A 101 -18.73 11.82 -3.09
N ALA A 102 -17.92 11.61 -2.05
CA ALA A 102 -17.22 10.34 -1.87
C ALA A 102 -18.23 9.24 -1.51
N VAL A 103 -18.06 8.07 -2.11
CA VAL A 103 -18.77 6.85 -1.71
C VAL A 103 -18.24 6.41 -0.35
N ASP A 104 -19.12 5.93 0.54
CA ASP A 104 -18.67 5.36 1.82
C ASP A 104 -17.71 4.20 1.52
N PHE A 105 -16.56 4.18 2.18
CA PHE A 105 -15.55 3.14 1.98
C PHE A 105 -16.11 1.73 2.20
N ARG A 106 -17.18 1.58 2.99
CA ARG A 106 -17.84 0.29 3.27
C ARG A 106 -18.67 -0.25 2.12
N GLU A 107 -19.05 0.61 1.17
CA GLU A 107 -19.85 0.22 -0.01
C GLU A 107 -18.96 -0.28 -1.16
N ILE A 108 -17.64 -0.23 -1.00
CA ILE A 108 -16.69 -0.65 -2.01
C ILE A 108 -16.50 -2.17 -1.95
N ASP A 109 -16.57 -2.81 -3.13
CA ASP A 109 -16.20 -4.21 -3.29
C ASP A 109 -14.66 -4.36 -3.40
N TYR A 110 -14.03 -4.68 -2.27
CA TYR A 110 -12.59 -4.94 -2.17
C TYR A 110 -12.19 -6.37 -2.62
N THR A 111 -13.13 -7.22 -3.02
CA THR A 111 -12.82 -8.58 -3.52
C THR A 111 -12.29 -8.57 -4.95
N ARG A 112 -12.45 -7.43 -5.65
CA ARG A 112 -11.83 -7.19 -6.96
C ARG A 112 -10.39 -6.72 -6.78
N PRO A 113 -9.52 -6.86 -7.80
CA PRO A 113 -8.17 -6.30 -7.74
C PRO A 113 -8.18 -4.81 -7.44
N THR A 114 -7.63 -4.40 -6.29
CA THR A 114 -7.84 -3.08 -5.69
C THR A 114 -6.55 -2.47 -5.18
N CYS A 115 -6.30 -1.21 -5.56
CA CYS A 115 -5.30 -0.37 -4.95
C CYS A 115 -5.97 0.78 -4.19
N ILE A 116 -5.63 0.91 -2.91
CA ILE A 116 -6.02 2.06 -2.09
C ILE A 116 -4.90 3.09 -2.17
N LEU A 117 -5.18 4.26 -2.76
CA LEU A 117 -4.26 5.38 -2.84
C LEU A 117 -4.44 6.29 -1.62
N MET A 118 -3.38 6.36 -0.80
CA MET A 118 -3.30 7.21 0.38
C MET A 118 -2.38 8.39 0.12
N GLY A 119 -2.96 9.59 0.12
CA GLY A 119 -2.27 10.85 -0.13
C GLY A 119 -1.88 11.61 1.13
N GLN A 120 -1.41 12.84 0.94
CA GLN A 120 -1.14 13.75 2.04
C GLN A 120 -2.43 14.18 2.75
N GLU A 121 -2.37 14.26 4.08
CA GLU A 121 -3.44 14.80 4.94
C GLU A 121 -3.91 16.22 4.54
N LYS A 122 -3.11 16.96 3.74
CA LYS A 122 -3.36 18.36 3.35
C LYS A 122 -3.80 18.56 1.91
N THR A 123 -3.66 17.55 1.04
CA THR A 123 -3.96 17.69 -0.38
C THR A 123 -4.92 16.59 -0.75
N VAL A 124 -6.20 16.92 -0.72
CA VAL A 124 -7.28 16.09 -1.25
C VAL A 124 -6.86 15.63 -2.65
N LEU A 125 -6.64 14.33 -2.79
CA LEU A 125 -6.11 13.73 -4.00
C LEU A 125 -7.14 13.83 -5.13
N LEU A 126 -6.74 14.58 -6.17
CA LEU A 126 -7.27 14.65 -7.53
C LEU A 126 -8.60 15.40 -7.75
N ARG A 127 -8.47 16.73 -7.77
CA ARG A 127 -9.21 17.59 -8.71
C ARG A 127 -8.37 17.71 -10.00
N LYS A 128 -8.53 16.80 -10.95
CA LYS A 128 -8.15 17.02 -12.36
C LYS A 128 -9.05 16.17 -13.27
N HIS A 129 -10.05 16.88 -13.80
CA HIS A 129 -10.90 16.62 -14.97
C HIS A 129 -11.50 15.23 -15.15
#